data_AF-A0A6G6WVL9-F1
#
_entry.id   AF-A0A6G6WVL9-F1
#
_cell.length_a   1.000
_cell.length_b   1.000
_cell.length_c   1.000
_cell.angle_alpha   90.00
_cell.angle_beta   90.00
_cell.angle_gamma   90.00
#
_symmetry.space_group_name_H-M   'P 1'
#
loop_
_entity.id
_entity.type
_entity.pdbx_description
1 polymer ?
#
loop_
_entity_poly.entity_id
_entity_poly.type
_entity_poly.pdbx_seq_one_letter_code
_entity_poly.pdbx_strand_id
1 'polypeptide(L)'
;MPYEVLLGAEFSGAVDCWTEYLCIEVLPDGQVELSSRSAEVLMRLGDEVDDVVWPDGYDPDDGEPDDDEPDDEILPVSVGGKRVAGWDGEYILGDELVPHGDDATACFVKGGTEEARAWLTSYGWSDREDFSKAWAIIEKALK
;
A
#
# COMPACT_ATOMS: atom_id res chain seq x y z
N MET A 1 2.17 11.81 -12.59
CA MET A 1 1.93 12.94 -11.67
C MET A 1 1.63 12.32 -10.30
N PRO A 2 1.48 13.04 -9.17
CA PRO A 2 1.10 12.34 -7.95
C PRO A 2 -0.37 11.94 -8.06
N TYR A 3 -0.66 10.67 -7.79
CA TYR A 3 -2.02 10.17 -7.57
C TYR A 3 -2.60 10.77 -6.28
N GLU A 4 -3.93 10.77 -6.16
CA GLU A 4 -4.65 11.10 -4.92
C GLU A 4 -5.15 9.82 -4.26
N VAL A 5 -4.91 9.64 -2.96
CA VAL A 5 -5.50 8.54 -2.18
C VAL A 5 -6.93 8.91 -1.81
N LEU A 6 -7.90 8.11 -2.24
CA LEU A 6 -9.31 8.35 -2.01
C LEU A 6 -9.85 7.61 -0.79
N LEU A 7 -9.34 6.40 -0.54
CA LEU A 7 -9.81 5.50 0.51
C LEU A 7 -8.71 4.51 0.89
N GLY A 8 -8.59 4.18 2.16
CA GLY A 8 -7.79 3.05 2.65
C GLY A 8 -8.70 2.02 3.30
N ALA A 9 -8.39 0.73 3.14
CA ALA A 9 -9.12 -0.34 3.78
C ALA A 9 -8.21 -1.55 4.07
N GLU A 10 -8.55 -2.30 5.12
CA GLU A 10 -7.92 -3.57 5.42
C GLU A 10 -8.54 -4.69 4.56
N PHE A 11 -7.66 -5.49 3.97
CA PHE A 11 -7.96 -6.69 3.21
C PHE A 11 -7.40 -7.89 3.96
N SER A 12 -8.02 -9.05 3.78
CA SER A 12 -7.59 -10.28 4.45
C SER A 12 -7.77 -11.46 3.53
N GLY A 13 -6.72 -12.26 3.40
CA GLY A 13 -6.73 -13.56 2.77
C GLY A 13 -6.95 -14.69 3.78
N ALA A 14 -6.62 -15.91 3.37
CA ALA A 14 -6.74 -17.07 4.24
C ALA A 14 -5.65 -17.13 5.33
N VAL A 15 -4.54 -16.41 5.13
CA VAL A 15 -3.32 -16.53 5.94
C VAL A 15 -2.74 -15.19 6.38
N ASP A 16 -3.25 -14.09 5.84
CA ASP A 16 -2.69 -12.75 5.95
C ASP A 16 -3.78 -11.68 5.96
N CYS A 17 -3.41 -10.50 6.47
CA CYS A 17 -4.15 -9.26 6.31
C CYS A 17 -3.18 -8.17 5.89
N TRP A 18 -3.66 -7.20 5.11
CA TRP A 18 -2.85 -6.09 4.65
C TRP A 18 -3.73 -4.86 4.41
N THR A 19 -3.14 -3.68 4.41
CA THR A 19 -3.85 -2.44 4.06
C THR A 19 -3.63 -2.09 2.59
N GLU A 20 -4.73 -1.83 1.87
CA GLU A 20 -4.69 -1.26 0.53
C GLU A 20 -5.27 0.16 0.52
N TYR A 21 -4.91 0.91 -0.52
CA TYR A 21 -5.33 2.27 -0.79
C TYR A 21 -5.85 2.39 -2.21
N LEU A 22 -7.11 2.78 -2.34
CA LEU A 22 -7.70 3.17 -3.62
C LEU A 22 -7.21 4.56 -3.99
N CYS A 23 -6.52 4.66 -5.13
CA CYS A 23 -5.96 5.89 -5.63
C CYS A 23 -6.56 6.27 -7.00
N ILE A 24 -6.55 7.56 -7.31
CA ILE A 24 -6.97 8.11 -8.60
C ILE A 24 -5.86 8.99 -9.19
N GLU A 25 -5.65 8.91 -10.50
CA GLU A 25 -4.88 9.89 -11.26
C GLU A 25 -5.66 10.30 -12.51
N VAL A 26 -5.69 11.60 -12.82
CA VAL A 26 -6.20 12.09 -14.11
C VAL A 26 -5.00 12.30 -15.03
N LEU A 27 -4.91 11.46 -16.07
CA LEU A 27 -3.81 11.43 -17.01
C LEU A 27 -3.84 12.65 -17.96
N PRO A 28 -2.69 13.01 -18.58
CA PRO A 28 -2.61 14.18 -19.46
C PRO A 28 -3.54 14.16 -20.68
N ASP A 29 -3.93 12.97 -21.13
CA ASP A 29 -4.88 12.77 -22.24
C ASP A 29 -6.35 12.79 -21.80
N GLY A 30 -6.60 13.00 -20.50
CA GLY A 30 -7.93 13.07 -19.91
C GLY A 30 -8.53 11.72 -19.51
N GLN A 31 -7.77 10.62 -19.64
CA GLN A 31 -8.15 9.35 -19.03
C GLN A 31 -8.02 9.42 -17.50
N VAL A 32 -8.79 8.59 -16.81
CA VAL A 32 -8.73 8.42 -15.36
C VAL A 32 -8.13 7.06 -15.07
N GLU A 33 -6.98 7.04 -14.40
CA GLU A 33 -6.40 5.83 -13.84
C GLU A 33 -6.94 5.64 -12.42
N LEU A 34 -7.44 4.44 -12.14
CA LEU A 34 -7.70 3.97 -10.79
C LEU A 34 -6.68 2.89 -10.46
N SER A 35 -6.13 2.92 -9.26
CA SER A 35 -5.20 1.90 -8.80
C SER A 35 -5.47 1.49 -7.37
N SER A 36 -5.43 0.19 -7.08
CA SER A 36 -5.27 -0.34 -5.73
C SER A 36 -3.78 -0.46 -5.42
N ARG A 37 -3.34 0.12 -4.30
CA ARG A 37 -1.93 0.15 -3.91
C ARG A 37 -1.75 -0.26 -2.47
N SER A 38 -0.65 -0.91 -2.14
CA SER A 38 -0.22 -1.18 -0.76
C SER A 38 1.10 -0.48 -0.48
N ALA A 39 1.50 -0.41 0.78
CA ALA A 39 2.88 -0.07 1.10
C ALA A 39 3.81 -1.07 0.42
N GLU A 40 4.94 -0.59 -0.10
CA GLU A 40 5.97 -1.46 -0.65
C GLU A 40 6.52 -2.37 0.45
N VAL A 41 6.56 -3.67 0.19
CA VAL A 41 7.27 -4.62 1.05
C VAL A 41 8.75 -4.54 0.71
N LEU A 42 9.57 -4.06 1.65
CA LEU A 42 11.01 -3.93 1.48
C LEU A 42 11.75 -5.22 1.82
N MET A 43 11.30 -5.92 2.86
CA MET A 43 11.82 -7.22 3.26
C MET A 43 10.82 -7.96 4.16
N ARG A 44 10.97 -9.27 4.25
CA ARG A 44 10.37 -10.08 5.32
C ARG A 44 11.38 -10.26 6.45
N LEU A 45 10.92 -10.29 7.69
CA LEU A 45 11.74 -10.59 8.86
C LEU A 45 12.43 -11.96 8.68
N GLY A 46 13.74 -12.00 8.90
CA GLY A 46 14.57 -13.19 8.72
C GLY A 46 15.10 -13.41 7.31
N ASP A 47 14.69 -12.62 6.32
CA ASP A 47 15.31 -12.64 5.00
C ASP A 47 16.69 -11.95 5.05
N GLU A 48 17.69 -12.58 4.40
CA GLU A 48 18.97 -11.93 4.13
C GLU A 48 18.79 -10.91 3.00
N VAL A 49 18.86 -9.63 3.36
CA VAL A 49 18.81 -8.51 2.41
C VAL A 49 20.07 -7.66 2.53
N ASP A 50 20.62 -7.28 1.39
CA ASP A 50 21.75 -6.36 1.32
C ASP A 50 21.30 -4.92 1.68
N ASP A 51 22.24 -4.10 2.17
CA ASP A 51 22.07 -2.67 2.41
C ASP A 51 20.96 -2.29 3.43
N VAL A 52 20.90 -3.00 4.56
CA VAL A 52 20.11 -2.58 5.73
C VAL A 52 20.88 -1.55 6.54
N VAL A 53 20.24 -0.41 6.82
CA VAL A 53 20.78 0.66 7.67
C VAL A 53 19.95 0.72 8.93
N TRP A 54 20.58 0.49 10.07
CA TRP A 54 19.98 0.58 11.39
C TRP A 54 20.14 1.97 12.01
N PRO A 55 19.31 2.34 13.01
CA PRO A 55 19.49 3.58 13.76
C PRO A 55 20.87 3.66 14.41
N ASP A 56 21.42 4.88 14.52
CA ASP A 56 22.73 5.11 15.12
C ASP A 56 22.81 4.51 16.54
N GLY A 57 23.81 3.64 16.77
CA GLY A 57 24.05 3.00 18.05
C GLY A 57 23.22 1.74 18.30
N TYR A 58 22.39 1.31 17.34
CA TYR A 58 21.77 0.00 17.34
C TYR A 58 22.65 -1.01 16.59
N ASP A 59 22.92 -2.14 17.21
CA ASP A 59 23.57 -3.29 16.59
C ASP A 59 22.57 -4.47 16.61
N PRO A 60 22.08 -4.92 15.45
CA PRO A 60 21.12 -6.02 15.38
C PRO A 60 21.69 -7.36 15.89
N ASP A 61 23.02 -7.48 16.02
CA ASP A 61 23.69 -8.70 16.47
C ASP A 61 23.96 -8.71 18.00
N ASP A 62 23.70 -7.62 18.73
CA ASP A 62 24.13 -7.41 20.12
C ASP A 62 23.04 -7.76 21.18
N GLY A 63 21.89 -8.31 20.76
CA GLY A 63 20.78 -8.66 21.66
C GLY A 63 20.37 -10.13 21.62
N GLU A 64 20.52 -10.85 22.74
CA GLU A 64 19.59 -11.94 23.05
C GLU A 64 18.29 -11.28 23.55
N PRO A 65 17.10 -11.67 23.06
CA PRO A 65 15.84 -11.11 23.54
C PRO A 65 15.68 -11.44 25.04
N ASP A 66 15.59 -10.42 25.88
CA ASP A 66 15.19 -10.58 27.28
C ASP A 66 13.67 -10.83 27.28
N ASP A 67 13.25 -12.05 27.64
CA ASP A 67 11.85 -12.54 27.61
C ASP A 67 10.81 -11.69 28.41
N ASP A 68 11.25 -10.62 29.09
CA ASP A 68 10.48 -9.85 30.07
C ASP A 68 10.10 -8.42 29.63
N GLU A 69 10.59 -7.91 28.49
CA GLU A 69 10.13 -6.62 27.92
C GLU A 69 9.47 -6.86 26.56
N PRO A 70 8.37 -6.16 26.21
CA PRO A 70 7.89 -6.18 24.84
C PRO A 70 9.05 -5.68 23.98
N ASP A 71 9.49 -6.49 23.02
CA ASP A 71 10.43 -6.05 21.99
C ASP A 71 9.86 -4.74 21.43
N ASP A 72 10.43 -3.61 21.84
CA ASP A 72 10.35 -2.39 21.06
C ASP A 72 11.14 -2.76 19.81
N GLU A 73 10.49 -3.41 18.84
CA GLU A 73 11.10 -3.83 17.59
C GLU A 73 11.62 -2.57 16.91
N ILE A 74 12.88 -2.27 17.15
CA ILE A 74 13.59 -1.19 16.51
C ILE A 74 13.56 -1.53 15.03
N LEU A 75 13.02 -0.63 14.22
CA LEU A 75 12.97 -0.81 12.77
C LEU A 75 14.26 -0.27 12.13
N PRO A 76 14.73 -0.88 11.03
CA PRO A 76 15.75 -0.26 10.21
C PRO A 76 15.33 1.13 9.76
N VAL A 77 16.30 2.01 9.49
CA VAL A 77 16.06 3.31 8.86
C VAL A 77 15.79 3.13 7.37
N SER A 78 16.54 2.23 6.72
CA SER A 78 16.37 1.91 5.30
C SER A 78 16.77 0.48 4.99
N VAL A 79 16.19 -0.07 3.92
CA VAL A 79 16.51 -1.38 3.35
C VAL A 79 16.68 -1.20 1.85
N GLY A 80 17.80 -1.67 1.27
CA GLY A 80 18.08 -1.49 -0.16
C GLY A 80 18.11 -0.02 -0.61
N GLY A 81 18.50 0.89 0.30
CA GLY A 81 18.49 2.34 0.07
C GLY A 81 17.10 3.00 0.09
N LYS A 82 16.03 2.24 0.34
CA LYS A 82 14.66 2.75 0.48
C LYS A 82 14.31 2.95 1.95
N ARG A 83 13.59 4.01 2.25
CA ARG A 83 13.24 4.37 3.62
C ARG A 83 12.18 3.41 4.19
N VAL A 84 12.39 2.95 5.41
CA VAL A 84 11.38 2.20 6.15
C VAL A 84 10.36 3.16 6.76
N ALA A 85 9.08 2.84 6.59
CA ALA A 85 7.95 3.58 7.15
C ALA A 85 7.29 2.87 8.34
N GLY A 86 7.43 1.54 8.41
CA GLY A 86 6.80 0.73 9.43
C GLY A 86 6.97 -0.76 9.17
N TRP A 87 6.11 -1.55 9.79
CA TRP A 87 6.03 -2.99 9.62
C TRP A 87 4.57 -3.45 9.70
N ASP A 88 4.27 -4.58 9.07
CA ASP A 88 2.98 -5.25 9.11
C ASP A 88 3.20 -6.76 9.23
N GLY A 89 2.92 -7.30 10.41
CA GLY A 89 3.23 -8.68 10.77
C GLY A 89 4.72 -8.98 10.64
N GLU A 90 5.10 -9.81 9.68
CA GLU A 90 6.49 -10.18 9.42
C GLU A 90 7.14 -9.36 8.30
N TYR A 91 6.50 -8.30 7.81
CA TYR A 91 6.97 -7.53 6.66
C TYR A 91 7.38 -6.11 7.08
N ILE A 92 8.57 -5.70 6.64
CA ILE A 92 9.03 -4.31 6.75
C ILE A 92 8.53 -3.54 5.55
N LEU A 93 7.88 -2.40 5.81
CA LEU A 93 7.19 -1.60 4.82
C LEU A 93 7.97 -0.32 4.49
N GLY A 94 8.01 0.03 3.21
CA GLY A 94 8.52 1.30 2.70
C GLY A 94 7.49 2.42 2.76
N ASP A 95 7.92 3.65 2.46
CA ASP A 95 7.05 4.83 2.41
C ASP A 95 6.32 5.02 1.07
N GLU A 96 6.71 4.28 0.03
CA GLU A 96 6.05 4.30 -1.27
C GLU A 96 4.82 3.38 -1.33
N LEU A 97 3.75 3.87 -1.96
CA LEU A 97 2.60 3.04 -2.32
C LEU A 97 2.74 2.51 -3.74
N VAL A 98 2.81 1.20 -3.86
CA VAL A 98 3.00 0.48 -5.13
C VAL A 98 1.74 -0.33 -5.46
N PRO A 99 1.40 -0.49 -6.76
CA PRO A 99 0.37 -1.45 -7.16
C PRO A 99 0.71 -2.85 -6.63
N HIS A 100 -0.24 -3.48 -5.93
CA HIS A 100 0.00 -4.76 -5.26
C HIS A 100 -0.06 -5.97 -6.21
N GLY A 101 -0.38 -5.76 -7.49
CA GLY A 101 -0.48 -6.79 -8.51
C GLY A 101 -0.65 -6.24 -9.92
N ASP A 102 -0.54 -7.11 -10.92
CA ASP A 102 -0.57 -6.74 -12.35
C ASP A 102 -1.91 -6.15 -12.81
N ASP A 103 -2.99 -6.52 -12.13
CA ASP A 103 -4.37 -6.10 -12.43
C ASP A 103 -4.84 -4.95 -11.51
N ALA A 104 -4.01 -4.56 -10.53
CA ALA A 104 -4.33 -3.56 -9.53
C ALA A 104 -4.46 -2.13 -10.09
N THR A 105 -4.31 -1.92 -11.40
CA THR A 105 -4.47 -0.63 -12.06
C THR A 105 -5.35 -0.75 -13.30
N ALA A 106 -6.25 0.20 -13.50
CA ALA A 106 -7.10 0.27 -14.68
C ALA A 106 -7.33 1.72 -15.14
N CYS A 107 -7.30 1.93 -16.46
CA CYS A 107 -7.54 3.23 -17.08
C CYS A 107 -8.92 3.28 -17.73
N PHE A 108 -9.61 4.40 -17.52
CA PHE A 108 -10.96 4.62 -17.99
C PHE A 108 -11.05 5.94 -18.75
N VAL A 109 -11.79 5.92 -19.85
CA VAL A 109 -12.12 7.14 -20.62
C VAL A 109 -13.32 7.85 -20.00
N LYS A 110 -13.53 9.12 -20.36
CA LYS A 110 -14.75 9.84 -20.00
C LYS A 110 -16.01 9.09 -20.47
N GLY A 111 -17.00 9.03 -19.60
CA GLY A 111 -18.21 8.23 -19.77
C GLY A 111 -18.08 6.77 -19.31
N GLY A 112 -16.86 6.29 -19.01
CA GLY A 112 -16.56 4.90 -18.60
C GLY A 112 -16.95 4.57 -17.14
N THR A 113 -18.04 5.16 -16.64
CA THR A 113 -18.47 5.05 -15.25
C THR A 113 -18.92 3.63 -14.90
N GLU A 114 -19.56 2.91 -15.82
CA GLU A 114 -20.02 1.55 -15.56
C GLU A 114 -18.84 0.57 -15.48
N GLU A 115 -17.86 0.71 -16.37
CA GLU A 115 -16.64 -0.08 -16.38
C GLU A 115 -15.79 0.17 -15.12
N ALA A 116 -15.63 1.43 -14.73
CA ALA A 116 -14.93 1.80 -13.50
C ALA A 116 -15.61 1.20 -12.27
N ARG A 117 -16.95 1.25 -12.21
CA ARG A 117 -17.71 0.67 -11.10
C ARG A 117 -17.57 -0.85 -11.06
N ALA A 118 -17.63 -1.52 -12.21
CA ALA A 118 -17.45 -2.96 -12.30
C ALA A 118 -16.07 -3.40 -11.80
N TRP A 119 -15.01 -2.68 -12.18
CA TRP A 119 -13.65 -2.93 -11.68
C TRP A 119 -13.55 -2.72 -10.17
N LEU A 120 -14.06 -1.59 -9.63
CA LEU A 120 -14.06 -1.34 -8.19
C LEU A 120 -14.82 -2.43 -7.41
N THR A 121 -15.92 -2.93 -7.95
CA THR A 121 -16.66 -4.05 -7.33
C THR A 121 -15.90 -5.36 -7.40
N SER A 122 -15.21 -5.68 -8.51
CA SER A 122 -14.43 -6.92 -8.59
C SER A 122 -13.26 -6.94 -7.60
N TYR A 123 -12.73 -5.78 -7.24
CA TYR A 123 -11.71 -5.60 -6.20
C TYR A 123 -12.28 -5.45 -4.78
N GLY A 124 -13.60 -5.54 -4.60
CA GLY A 124 -14.23 -5.41 -3.28
C GLY A 124 -14.16 -4.00 -2.68
N TRP A 125 -13.81 -2.98 -3.46
CA TRP A 125 -13.82 -1.58 -3.01
C TRP A 125 -15.24 -1.07 -2.78
N SER A 126 -16.21 -1.55 -3.56
CA SER A 126 -17.61 -1.09 -3.46
C SER A 126 -18.28 -1.39 -2.13
N ASP A 127 -17.75 -2.37 -1.39
CA ASP A 127 -18.32 -2.84 -0.13
C ASP A 127 -17.66 -2.16 1.09
N ARG A 128 -16.67 -1.29 0.87
CA ARG A 128 -15.93 -0.62 1.93
C ARG A 128 -16.72 0.54 2.52
N GLU A 129 -16.50 0.76 3.81
CA GLU A 129 -16.95 1.97 4.48
C GLU A 129 -16.39 3.19 3.73
N ASP A 130 -17.16 4.26 3.64
CA ASP A 130 -16.80 5.47 2.89
C ASP A 130 -16.61 5.35 1.37
N PHE A 131 -16.85 4.18 0.76
CA PHE A 131 -16.81 4.03 -0.71
C PHE A 131 -17.67 5.07 -1.43
N SER A 132 -18.82 5.44 -0.88
CA SER A 132 -19.70 6.47 -1.47
C SER A 132 -19.02 7.84 -1.65
N LYS A 133 -18.08 8.22 -0.76
CA LYS A 133 -17.32 9.47 -0.86
C LYS A 133 -16.27 9.38 -1.96
N ALA A 134 -15.50 8.29 -1.97
CA ALA A 134 -14.52 8.01 -3.02
C ALA A 134 -15.19 7.94 -4.40
N TRP A 135 -16.33 7.26 -4.48
CA TRP A 135 -17.11 7.13 -5.71
C TRP A 135 -17.59 8.47 -6.27
N ALA A 136 -18.00 9.41 -5.42
CA ALA A 136 -18.42 10.74 -5.87
C ALA A 136 -17.28 11.51 -6.56
N ILE A 137 -16.03 11.31 -6.11
CA ILE A 137 -14.83 11.90 -6.72
C ILE A 137 -14.55 11.25 -8.08
N ILE A 138 -14.56 9.91 -8.12
CA ILE A 138 -14.33 9.12 -9.35
C ILE A 138 -15.38 9.45 -10.41
N GLU A 139 -16.67 9.44 -10.03
CA GLU A 139 -17.77 9.73 -10.94
C GLU A 139 -17.67 11.15 -11.52
N LYS A 140 -17.21 12.11 -10.73
CA LYS A 140 -16.96 13.47 -11.20
C LYS A 140 -15.80 13.54 -12.20
N ALA A 141 -14.73 12.77 -11.99
CA ALA A 141 -13.58 12.73 -12.88
C ALA A 141 -13.91 12.06 -14.23
N LEU A 142 -14.84 11.10 -14.24
CA LEU A 142 -15.28 10.38 -15.43
C LEU A 142 -16.38 11.09 -16.24
N LYS A 143 -16.95 12.19 -15.75
CA LYS A 143 -17.95 13.00 -16.48
C LYS A 143 -17.30 13.93 -17.51
#